data_AF-A0A6L6A9F2-F1
#
_entry.id   AF-A0A6L6A9F2-F1
#
_cell.length_a   1.000
_cell.length_b   1.000
_cell.length_c   1.000
_cell.angle_alpha   90.00
_cell.angle_beta   90.00
_cell.angle_gamma   90.00
#
_symmetry.space_group_name_H-M   'P 1'
#
loop_
_entity.id
_entity.type
_entity.pdbx_description
1 polymer ?
#
loop_
_entity_poly.entity_id
_entity_poly.type
_entity_poly.pdbx_seq_one_letter_code
_entity_poly.pdbx_strand_id
1 'polypeptide(L)'
;ASGATTKIYLAANPSHLEAVNPVLEGIVRAKQDRLNTKGAYSVLPILLHGDASFAGQGVNMEVLQLSGLAGYRTGGTIHIVINNQVGFTTSPHASRTSRYSTDVAKLIEAPVFHVNGDDPEACVRVAHLAFEYRQKFNKDVVIDMVCYRRRGHNEGDEPSFTQPLMYKLINEKRTTRTLYSEALVGRGDITPEEAQQVQAEYQAELEAVFASVANHEPEHDPNFKAPVAPAADAIQTAITESLAREIAATQIATPEGFNLHPKMAPQLAKRPEMLNDGTIDWSMGELLAFGSILKDGNPIRLAGQDSRRGTFSNRHAVIVDSENANEWTPLRSMISDENQFFVVDSLLSEYAAMGFEYGYSVVRPEALVMWEGQFGDFSNGAQTVVDEFISSALQKWGERSSVVLLLPHGYEGQGPDHSSARIERYLQLCAENNMTVAQPSSPASYFHLLRWHVANPTRRPMIVFTPKSMLRLKAAASQLSDFTSGTFRPVIGDEKVTNATRLIFCSGKLYHDLVAEREKLGESTTAIVRVELLYPLPIDAMREEAAKHPNATLLWVQDEPANQGPWPHIALRTSEALGGHAIADRVFRRVSRRSTASPATGNHHLHEEELKALLQEAFTR
;
A
#
# COMPACT_ATOMS: atom_id res chain seq x y z
N ALA A 1 10.24 -20.06 -26.81
CA ALA A 1 11.42 -19.20 -27.01
C ALA A 1 12.66 -20.04 -26.71
N SER A 2 13.76 -19.87 -27.46
CA SER A 2 15.01 -20.64 -27.27
C SER A 2 15.76 -20.31 -25.98
N GLY A 3 15.36 -19.27 -25.25
CA GLY A 3 16.06 -18.76 -24.07
C GLY A 3 17.28 -17.88 -24.40
N ALA A 4 17.56 -17.63 -25.69
CA ALA A 4 18.73 -16.85 -26.12
C ALA A 4 18.69 -15.38 -25.69
N THR A 5 17.51 -14.81 -25.42
CA THR A 5 17.33 -13.47 -24.87
C THR A 5 16.31 -13.48 -23.74
N THR A 6 16.50 -12.61 -22.75
CA THR A 6 15.57 -12.43 -21.63
C THR A 6 15.47 -10.95 -21.24
N LYS A 7 14.33 -10.56 -20.65
CA LYS A 7 14.14 -9.20 -20.13
C LYS A 7 14.62 -9.14 -18.69
N ILE A 8 15.46 -8.16 -18.38
CA ILE A 8 15.93 -7.87 -17.03
C ILE A 8 15.23 -6.62 -16.53
N TYR A 9 14.79 -6.64 -15.28
CA TYR A 9 14.22 -5.49 -14.58
C TYR A 9 14.87 -5.42 -13.20
N LEU A 10 15.38 -4.25 -12.83
CA LEU A 10 15.91 -3.96 -11.52
C LEU A 10 14.95 -2.98 -10.83
N ALA A 11 14.39 -3.38 -9.68
CA ALA A 11 13.50 -2.51 -8.92
C ALA A 11 14.29 -1.36 -8.30
N ALA A 12 13.71 -0.16 -8.30
CA ALA A 12 14.24 0.94 -7.52
C ALA A 12 14.03 0.68 -6.02
N ASN A 13 14.98 1.10 -5.19
CA ASN A 13 14.92 0.86 -3.75
C ASN A 13 15.44 2.05 -2.94
N PRO A 14 14.93 2.26 -1.71
CA PRO A 14 15.48 3.22 -0.78
C PRO A 14 16.75 2.66 -0.13
N SER A 15 17.42 3.49 0.66
CA SER A 15 18.54 3.07 1.52
C SER A 15 18.12 2.13 2.66
N HIS A 16 16.82 2.05 2.97
CA HIS A 16 16.26 1.11 3.94
C HIS A 16 16.42 -0.32 3.41
N LEU A 17 17.49 -0.99 3.85
CA LEU A 17 17.86 -2.33 3.38
C LEU A 17 16.69 -3.29 3.52
N GLU A 18 16.57 -4.20 2.55
CA GLU A 18 15.55 -5.26 2.50
C GLU A 18 14.09 -4.78 2.31
N ALA A 19 13.80 -3.48 2.43
CA ALA A 19 12.46 -2.93 2.24
C ALA A 19 11.89 -3.17 0.82
N VAL A 20 12.76 -3.35 -0.17
CA VAL A 20 12.39 -3.63 -1.56
C VAL A 20 11.98 -5.10 -1.79
N ASN A 21 12.34 -6.02 -0.90
CA ASN A 21 12.09 -7.45 -1.09
C ASN A 21 10.60 -7.76 -1.31
N PRO A 22 9.66 -7.34 -0.45
CA PRO A 22 8.23 -7.56 -0.70
C PRO A 22 7.74 -6.84 -1.95
N VAL A 23 8.30 -5.65 -2.26
CA VAL A 23 7.95 -4.88 -3.46
C VAL A 23 8.30 -5.65 -4.73
N LEU A 24 9.50 -6.25 -4.79
CA LEU A 24 9.89 -7.06 -5.94
C LEU A 24 9.01 -8.30 -6.10
N GLU A 25 8.66 -8.99 -5.01
CA GLU A 25 7.74 -10.13 -5.05
C GLU A 25 6.37 -9.72 -5.61
N GLY A 26 5.84 -8.57 -5.18
CA GLY A 26 4.61 -7.99 -5.73
C GLY A 26 4.70 -7.68 -7.22
N ILE A 27 5.81 -7.06 -7.67
CA ILE A 27 6.11 -6.79 -9.08
C ILE A 27 6.12 -8.09 -9.88
N VAL A 28 6.79 -9.12 -9.38
CA VAL A 28 6.90 -10.42 -10.05
C VAL A 28 5.53 -11.08 -10.14
N ARG A 29 4.77 -11.11 -9.05
CA ARG A 29 3.42 -11.67 -9.04
C ARG A 29 2.51 -10.97 -10.04
N ALA A 30 2.51 -9.64 -10.06
CA ALA A 30 1.72 -8.88 -11.03
C ALA A 30 2.13 -9.17 -12.48
N LYS A 31 3.43 -9.34 -12.77
CA LYS A 31 3.89 -9.76 -14.11
C LYS A 31 3.41 -11.17 -14.46
N GLN A 32 3.46 -12.10 -13.51
CA GLN A 32 2.97 -13.47 -13.70
C GLN A 32 1.46 -13.50 -13.98
N ASP A 33 0.68 -12.77 -13.17
CA ASP A 33 -0.75 -12.63 -13.35
C ASP A 33 -1.05 -12.02 -14.73
N ARG A 34 -0.34 -10.95 -15.16
CA ARG A 34 -0.54 -10.38 -16.51
C ARG A 34 -0.21 -11.35 -17.66
N LEU A 35 0.80 -12.20 -17.49
CA LEU A 35 1.15 -13.21 -18.49
C LEU A 35 0.21 -14.41 -18.47
N ASN A 36 -0.44 -14.68 -17.33
CA ASN A 36 -1.44 -15.73 -17.09
C ASN A 36 -1.05 -17.10 -17.69
N THR A 37 0.23 -17.48 -17.55
CA THR A 37 0.72 -18.76 -18.09
C THR A 37 0.42 -19.89 -17.11
N LYS A 38 -0.63 -20.66 -17.38
CA LYS A 38 -1.11 -21.72 -16.49
C LYS A 38 -0.03 -22.75 -16.15
N GLY A 39 0.14 -23.02 -14.85
CA GLY A 39 1.07 -24.02 -14.34
C GLY A 39 2.56 -23.64 -14.45
N ALA A 40 2.89 -22.39 -14.80
CA ALA A 40 4.27 -21.95 -14.98
C ALA A 40 4.57 -20.64 -14.25
N TYR A 41 5.75 -20.57 -13.64
CA TYR A 41 6.29 -19.34 -13.02
C TYR A 41 7.33 -18.70 -13.94
N SER A 42 6.84 -18.09 -15.03
CA SER A 42 7.64 -17.59 -16.15
C SER A 42 8.43 -16.29 -15.86
N VAL A 43 8.26 -15.71 -14.68
CA VAL A 43 9.01 -14.55 -14.18
C VAL A 43 9.77 -15.02 -12.94
N LEU A 44 11.10 -14.86 -12.96
CA LEU A 44 12.00 -15.31 -11.90
C LEU A 44 12.39 -14.13 -10.99
N PRO A 45 11.98 -14.13 -9.71
CA PRO A 45 12.52 -13.21 -8.72
C PRO A 45 13.95 -13.59 -8.34
N ILE A 46 14.82 -12.58 -8.26
CA ILE A 46 16.17 -12.69 -7.72
C ILE A 46 16.34 -11.56 -6.70
N LEU A 47 16.65 -11.92 -5.46
CA LEU A 47 16.88 -10.96 -4.37
C LEU A 47 18.34 -10.99 -3.94
N LEU A 48 18.94 -9.80 -3.84
CA LEU A 48 20.33 -9.62 -3.41
C LEU A 48 20.34 -9.00 -2.01
N HIS A 49 21.15 -9.56 -1.13
CA HIS A 49 21.19 -9.18 0.28
C HIS A 49 22.63 -8.95 0.76
N GLY A 50 22.80 -8.11 1.78
CA GLY A 50 24.01 -8.10 2.62
C GLY A 50 23.89 -9.11 3.76
N ASP A 51 24.98 -9.68 4.27
CA ASP A 51 24.90 -10.69 5.34
C ASP A 51 24.30 -10.14 6.63
N ALA A 52 24.66 -8.91 7.01
CA ALA A 52 24.13 -8.27 8.21
C ALA A 52 22.64 -7.92 8.07
N SER A 53 22.21 -7.40 6.91
CA SER A 53 20.82 -7.02 6.68
C SER A 53 19.92 -8.25 6.49
N PHE A 54 20.41 -9.30 5.83
CA PHE A 54 19.67 -10.54 5.65
C PHE A 54 19.27 -11.15 7.01
N ALA A 55 20.22 -11.18 7.94
CA ALA A 55 20.01 -11.72 9.29
C ALA A 55 19.26 -10.77 10.23
N GLY A 56 19.39 -9.45 10.05
CA GLY A 56 18.94 -8.45 11.02
C GLY A 56 17.60 -7.78 10.73
N GLN A 57 17.15 -7.76 9.47
CA GLN A 57 15.90 -7.08 9.10
C GLN A 57 14.71 -8.05 9.15
N GLY A 58 13.72 -7.74 10.00
CA GLY A 58 12.53 -8.58 10.21
C GLY A 58 11.69 -8.82 8.95
N VAL A 59 11.69 -7.86 8.01
CA VAL A 59 10.95 -7.96 6.74
C VAL A 59 11.39 -9.17 5.89
N ASN A 60 12.64 -9.65 6.02
CA ASN A 60 13.07 -10.87 5.34
C ASN A 60 12.33 -12.10 5.82
N MET A 61 12.09 -12.21 7.12
CA MET A 61 11.29 -13.29 7.67
C MET A 61 9.87 -13.23 7.12
N GLU A 62 9.26 -12.04 7.09
CA GLU A 62 7.92 -11.85 6.55
C GLU A 62 7.85 -12.24 5.06
N VAL A 63 8.80 -11.81 4.23
CA VAL A 63 8.87 -12.17 2.79
C VAL A 63 9.04 -13.66 2.59
N LEU A 64 9.94 -14.31 3.34
CA LEU A 64 10.13 -15.76 3.26
C LEU A 64 8.81 -16.50 3.56
N GLN A 65 8.03 -16.04 4.55
CA GLN A 65 6.72 -16.63 4.85
C GLN A 65 5.70 -16.45 3.72
N LEU A 66 5.82 -15.41 2.89
CA LEU A 66 4.94 -15.22 1.73
C LEU A 66 5.16 -16.25 0.62
N SER A 67 6.37 -16.83 0.53
CA SER A 67 6.82 -17.69 -0.59
C SER A 67 5.87 -18.86 -0.92
N GLY A 68 5.23 -19.44 0.10
CA GLY A 68 4.31 -20.58 -0.05
C GLY A 68 2.82 -20.22 -0.12
N LEU A 69 2.44 -19.00 0.22
CA LEU A 69 1.03 -18.61 0.37
C LEU A 69 0.37 -18.37 -1.00
N ALA A 70 -0.80 -18.93 -1.25
CA ALA A 70 -1.43 -18.87 -2.58
C ALA A 70 -1.64 -17.44 -3.12
N GLY A 71 -1.96 -16.50 -2.24
CA GLY A 71 -2.16 -15.08 -2.58
C GLY A 71 -0.87 -14.32 -2.93
N TYR A 72 0.31 -14.88 -2.62
CA TYR A 72 1.60 -14.18 -2.68
C TYR A 72 2.70 -14.94 -3.44
N ARG A 73 2.66 -16.28 -3.46
CA ARG A 73 3.68 -17.13 -4.07
C ARG A 73 4.01 -16.71 -5.50
N THR A 74 5.30 -16.71 -5.81
CA THR A 74 5.90 -16.35 -7.11
C THR A 74 6.66 -17.51 -7.75
N GLY A 75 6.55 -18.72 -7.17
CA GLY A 75 7.18 -19.93 -7.69
C GLY A 75 8.62 -20.14 -7.26
N GLY A 76 9.01 -19.57 -6.13
CA GLY A 76 10.35 -19.68 -5.59
C GLY A 76 11.26 -18.55 -6.03
N THR A 77 11.96 -17.99 -5.06
CA THR A 77 12.93 -16.89 -5.22
C THR A 77 14.37 -17.38 -5.09
N ILE A 78 15.25 -16.90 -5.96
CA ILE A 78 16.69 -17.13 -5.81
C ILE A 78 17.25 -15.97 -4.99
N HIS A 79 17.69 -16.27 -3.77
CA HIS A 79 18.33 -15.31 -2.88
C HIS A 79 19.84 -15.42 -3.01
N ILE A 80 20.52 -14.28 -3.15
CA ILE A 80 21.98 -14.20 -3.19
C ILE A 80 22.42 -13.29 -2.05
N VAL A 81 23.07 -13.88 -1.04
CA VAL A 81 23.67 -13.12 0.05
C VAL A 81 25.13 -12.83 -0.30
N ILE A 82 25.45 -11.55 -0.46
CA ILE A 82 26.82 -11.06 -0.63
C ILE A 82 27.46 -11.00 0.76
N ASN A 83 27.96 -12.15 1.22
CA ASN A 83 28.49 -12.30 2.55
C ASN A 83 29.96 -11.89 2.63
N ASN A 84 30.15 -10.58 2.65
CA ASN A 84 31.46 -9.95 2.81
C ASN A 84 31.98 -9.96 4.27
N GLN A 85 31.21 -10.58 5.18
CA GLN A 85 31.54 -10.81 6.58
C GLN A 85 31.68 -9.52 7.40
N VAL A 86 31.05 -8.41 7.00
CA VAL A 86 31.06 -7.16 7.77
C VAL A 86 29.89 -6.23 7.39
N GLY A 87 29.05 -5.87 8.36
CA GLY A 87 28.00 -4.85 8.21
C GLY A 87 28.48 -3.50 8.71
N PHE A 88 28.78 -2.55 7.80
CA PHE A 88 29.46 -1.29 8.14
C PHE A 88 30.78 -1.55 8.90
N THR A 89 30.79 -1.39 10.22
CA THR A 89 31.91 -1.66 11.15
C THR A 89 31.60 -2.81 12.12
N THR A 90 30.46 -3.48 11.96
CA THR A 90 30.00 -4.56 12.84
C THR A 90 30.37 -5.92 12.26
N SER A 91 31.19 -6.67 13.00
CA SER A 91 31.58 -8.03 12.64
C SER A 91 30.46 -9.05 12.89
N PRO A 92 30.45 -10.21 12.20
CA PRO A 92 29.38 -11.21 12.25
C PRO A 92 28.89 -11.58 13.66
N HIS A 93 29.82 -11.85 14.58
CA HIS A 93 29.53 -12.23 15.98
C HIS A 93 28.73 -11.19 16.79
N ALA A 94 28.66 -9.95 16.30
CA ALA A 94 27.94 -8.84 16.92
C ALA A 94 26.69 -8.45 16.10
N SER A 95 26.54 -8.97 14.88
CA SER A 95 25.40 -8.71 14.00
C SER A 95 24.27 -9.74 14.14
N ARG A 96 24.58 -10.96 14.60
CA ARG A 96 23.65 -12.10 14.63
C ARG A 96 24.05 -13.12 15.69
N THR A 97 23.08 -13.91 16.14
CA THR A 97 23.26 -15.01 17.09
C THR A 97 23.41 -16.38 16.42
N SER A 98 22.91 -16.50 15.18
CA SER A 98 23.01 -17.71 14.37
C SER A 98 24.42 -17.91 13.79
N ARG A 99 24.73 -19.13 13.34
CA ARG A 99 26.05 -19.42 12.76
C ARG A 99 26.19 -18.75 11.39
N TYR A 100 25.16 -18.84 10.56
CA TYR A 100 25.13 -18.26 9.23
C TYR A 100 24.11 -17.12 9.16
N SER A 101 24.41 -16.09 8.38
CA SER A 101 23.45 -15.02 8.06
C SER A 101 22.19 -15.57 7.39
N THR A 102 22.33 -16.69 6.70
CA THR A 102 21.26 -17.38 5.97
C THR A 102 20.41 -18.32 6.81
N ASP A 103 20.66 -18.46 8.12
CA ASP A 103 19.88 -19.36 8.97
C ASP A 103 18.40 -18.96 9.06
N VAL A 104 18.03 -17.71 8.76
CA VAL A 104 16.64 -17.26 8.63
C VAL A 104 15.86 -17.99 7.52
N ALA A 105 16.54 -18.45 6.47
CA ALA A 105 15.92 -19.19 5.36
C ALA A 105 15.39 -20.58 5.78
N LYS A 106 15.89 -21.12 6.90
CA LYS A 106 15.44 -22.41 7.45
C LYS A 106 13.99 -22.36 7.92
N LEU A 107 13.42 -21.18 8.16
CA LEU A 107 12.01 -21.00 8.53
C LEU A 107 11.04 -21.63 7.52
N ILE A 108 11.43 -21.66 6.24
CA ILE A 108 10.65 -22.26 5.15
C ILE A 108 11.32 -23.51 4.56
N GLU A 109 12.31 -24.06 5.28
CA GLU A 109 13.09 -25.22 4.84
C GLU A 109 13.80 -25.03 3.48
N ALA A 110 14.15 -23.77 3.13
CA ALA A 110 14.87 -23.49 1.90
C ALA A 110 16.30 -24.06 1.96
N PRO A 111 16.80 -24.72 0.89
CA PRO A 111 18.19 -25.13 0.82
C PRO A 111 19.11 -23.90 0.77
N VAL A 112 20.26 -24.03 1.44
CA VAL A 112 21.30 -23.00 1.47
C VAL A 112 22.59 -23.58 0.92
N PHE A 113 23.12 -22.96 -0.12
CA PHE A 113 24.43 -23.29 -0.68
C PHE A 113 25.45 -22.24 -0.25
N HIS A 114 26.37 -22.63 0.63
CA HIS A 114 27.51 -21.79 0.98
C HIS A 114 28.63 -22.02 -0.05
N VAL A 115 29.10 -20.95 -0.69
CA VAL A 115 30.10 -21.03 -1.74
C VAL A 115 31.19 -19.98 -1.52
N ASN A 116 32.44 -20.36 -1.81
CA ASN A 116 33.58 -19.46 -1.71
C ASN A 116 33.58 -18.49 -2.90
N GLY A 117 33.46 -17.20 -2.64
CA GLY A 117 33.48 -16.15 -3.67
C GLY A 117 34.80 -16.04 -4.43
N ASP A 118 35.90 -16.59 -3.90
CA ASP A 118 37.18 -16.69 -4.60
C ASP A 118 37.26 -17.87 -5.61
N ASP A 119 36.20 -18.68 -5.74
CA ASP A 119 36.07 -19.76 -6.73
C ASP A 119 34.91 -19.47 -7.70
N PRO A 120 35.17 -18.77 -8.82
CA PRO A 120 34.13 -18.39 -9.78
C PRO A 120 33.41 -19.58 -10.42
N GLU A 121 34.10 -20.69 -10.66
CA GLU A 121 33.50 -21.89 -11.26
C GLU A 121 32.52 -22.57 -10.31
N ALA A 122 32.85 -22.64 -9.01
CA ALA A 122 31.93 -23.13 -7.99
C ALA A 122 30.71 -22.21 -7.82
N CYS A 123 30.90 -20.88 -7.84
CA CYS A 123 29.81 -19.91 -7.80
C CYS A 123 28.82 -20.11 -8.96
N VAL A 124 29.34 -20.26 -10.20
CA VAL A 124 28.52 -20.53 -11.39
C VAL A 124 27.78 -21.87 -11.24
N ARG A 125 28.48 -22.93 -10.79
CA ARG A 125 27.87 -24.25 -10.59
C ARG A 125 26.72 -24.21 -9.57
N VAL A 126 26.90 -23.50 -8.47
CA VAL A 126 25.86 -23.32 -7.45
C VAL A 126 24.70 -22.48 -7.98
N ALA A 127 24.96 -21.45 -8.78
CA ALA A 127 23.90 -20.67 -9.44
C ALA A 127 23.05 -21.54 -10.38
N HIS A 128 23.67 -22.41 -11.18
CA HIS A 128 22.95 -23.39 -11.99
C HIS A 128 22.10 -24.34 -11.14
N LEU A 129 22.68 -24.90 -10.08
CA LEU A 129 21.97 -25.81 -9.19
C LEU A 129 20.78 -25.13 -8.48
N ALA A 130 20.95 -23.89 -8.04
CA ALA A 130 19.87 -23.09 -7.44
C ALA A 130 18.75 -22.83 -8.46
N PHE A 131 19.09 -22.47 -9.69
CA PHE A 131 18.12 -22.31 -10.77
C PHE A 131 17.36 -23.62 -11.06
N GLU A 132 18.06 -24.75 -11.19
CA GLU A 132 17.46 -26.06 -11.40
C GLU A 132 16.55 -26.48 -10.23
N TYR A 133 16.97 -26.24 -8.99
CA TYR A 133 16.16 -26.48 -7.81
C TYR A 133 14.86 -25.67 -7.87
N ARG A 134 14.97 -24.35 -8.08
CA ARG A 134 13.81 -23.46 -8.20
C ARG A 134 12.88 -23.94 -9.30
N GLN A 135 13.40 -24.26 -10.49
CA GLN A 135 12.58 -24.74 -11.62
C GLN A 135 11.89 -26.08 -11.34
N LYS A 136 12.54 -26.98 -10.59
CA LYS A 136 12.00 -28.30 -10.28
C LYS A 136 10.96 -28.27 -9.16
N PHE A 137 11.19 -27.46 -8.13
CA PHE A 137 10.40 -27.49 -6.90
C PHE A 137 9.48 -26.27 -6.71
N ASN A 138 9.70 -25.19 -7.46
CA ASN A 138 9.00 -23.90 -7.33
C ASN A 138 9.08 -23.35 -5.90
N LYS A 139 10.26 -23.43 -5.30
CA LYS A 139 10.56 -23.02 -3.92
C LYS A 139 11.82 -22.16 -3.88
N ASP A 140 11.91 -21.35 -2.83
CA ASP A 140 13.05 -20.48 -2.57
C ASP A 140 14.33 -21.28 -2.36
N VAL A 141 15.45 -20.68 -2.75
CA VAL A 141 16.79 -21.23 -2.58
C VAL A 141 17.76 -20.10 -2.31
N VAL A 142 18.71 -20.33 -1.39
CA VAL A 142 19.65 -19.30 -0.96
C VAL A 142 21.08 -19.69 -1.33
N ILE A 143 21.79 -18.74 -1.93
CA ILE A 143 23.22 -18.80 -2.18
C ILE A 143 23.90 -17.86 -1.18
N ASP A 144 24.69 -18.41 -0.26
CA ASP A 144 25.57 -17.65 0.63
C ASP A 144 26.95 -17.55 -0.02
N MET A 145 27.20 -16.44 -0.73
CA MET A 145 28.49 -16.20 -1.38
C MET A 145 29.45 -15.56 -0.36
N VAL A 146 30.29 -16.39 0.25
CA VAL A 146 31.27 -15.96 1.25
C VAL A 146 32.43 -15.26 0.56
N CYS A 147 32.54 -13.96 0.76
CA CYS A 147 33.54 -13.09 0.13
C CYS A 147 34.15 -12.12 1.16
N TYR A 148 34.71 -11.01 0.69
CA TYR A 148 35.25 -9.94 1.52
C TYR A 148 34.98 -8.56 0.89
N ARG A 149 35.00 -7.50 1.71
CA ARG A 149 34.90 -6.11 1.22
C ARG A 149 36.31 -5.52 1.10
N ARG A 150 36.73 -5.19 -0.13
CA ARG A 150 38.11 -4.74 -0.39
C ARG A 150 38.43 -3.38 0.22
N ARG A 151 37.45 -2.48 0.26
CA ARG A 151 37.56 -1.11 0.79
C ARG A 151 36.67 -0.94 2.03
N GLY A 152 36.63 0.26 2.61
CA GLY A 152 35.70 0.62 3.68
C GLY A 152 34.22 0.42 3.31
N HIS A 153 33.30 0.77 4.21
CA HIS A 153 31.87 0.61 3.91
C HIS A 153 31.44 1.45 2.68
N ASN A 154 32.07 2.60 2.55
CA ASN A 154 32.18 3.36 1.31
C ASN A 154 33.68 3.60 1.02
N GLU A 155 34.00 4.12 -0.16
CA GLU A 155 35.38 4.31 -0.62
C GLU A 155 36.19 5.33 0.21
N GLY A 156 35.52 6.22 0.94
CA GLY A 156 36.15 7.23 1.81
C GLY A 156 36.29 6.81 3.27
N ASP A 157 35.73 5.66 3.65
CA ASP A 157 35.73 5.14 5.01
C ASP A 157 37.03 4.34 5.30
N GLU A 158 37.59 4.50 6.50
CA GLU A 158 38.82 3.81 6.94
C GLU A 158 38.46 2.61 7.85
N PRO A 159 38.39 1.40 7.30
CA PRO A 159 37.88 0.25 8.03
C PRO A 159 38.88 -0.33 9.04
N SER A 160 40.18 -0.01 8.92
CA SER A 160 41.19 -0.53 9.86
C SER A 160 41.01 0.01 11.28
N PHE A 161 40.25 1.10 11.47
CA PHE A 161 39.91 1.62 12.80
C PHE A 161 39.10 0.63 13.64
N THR A 162 38.32 -0.26 13.00
CA THR A 162 37.45 -1.21 13.71
C THR A 162 37.70 -2.67 13.32
N GLN A 163 38.26 -2.93 12.13
CA GLN A 163 38.60 -4.27 11.63
C GLN A 163 40.09 -4.43 11.23
N PRO A 164 41.06 -4.05 12.07
CA PRO A 164 42.47 -3.99 11.66
C PRO A 164 43.05 -5.33 11.19
N LEU A 165 42.70 -6.44 11.88
CA LEU A 165 43.22 -7.77 11.52
C LEU A 165 42.63 -8.30 10.22
N MET A 166 41.33 -8.08 10.00
CA MET A 166 40.66 -8.48 8.76
C MET A 166 41.24 -7.72 7.56
N TYR A 167 41.42 -6.40 7.67
CA TYR A 167 41.95 -5.61 6.56
C TYR A 167 43.44 -5.83 6.31
N LYS A 168 44.22 -6.23 7.34
CA LYS A 168 45.58 -6.74 7.12
C LYS A 168 45.57 -7.96 6.19
N LEU A 169 44.71 -8.94 6.46
CA LEU A 169 44.57 -10.14 5.61
C LEU A 169 44.05 -9.79 4.20
N ILE A 170 43.06 -8.90 4.10
CA ILE A 170 42.50 -8.48 2.81
C ILE A 170 43.57 -7.78 1.96
N ASN A 171 44.41 -6.93 2.55
CA ASN A 171 45.48 -6.23 1.85
C ASN A 171 46.56 -7.19 1.32
N GLU A 172 46.84 -8.27 2.04
CA GLU A 172 47.77 -9.33 1.63
C GLU A 172 47.16 -10.28 0.58
N LYS A 173 45.83 -10.32 0.43
CA LYS A 173 45.16 -11.15 -0.58
C LYS A 173 45.25 -10.55 -1.99
N ARG A 174 45.57 -11.43 -2.95
CA ARG A 174 45.33 -11.20 -4.38
C ARG A 174 43.83 -11.20 -4.67
N THR A 175 43.42 -10.41 -5.67
CA THR A 175 42.01 -10.31 -6.04
C THR A 175 41.49 -11.61 -6.66
N THR A 176 40.19 -11.88 -6.55
CA THR A 176 39.53 -13.04 -7.17
C THR A 176 39.83 -13.13 -8.67
N ARG A 177 39.80 -11.98 -9.37
CA ARG A 177 40.16 -11.90 -10.79
C ARG A 177 41.57 -12.41 -11.05
N THR A 178 42.56 -11.92 -10.28
CA THR A 178 43.96 -12.33 -10.41
C THR A 178 44.11 -13.83 -10.18
N LEU A 179 43.49 -14.37 -9.11
CA LEU A 179 43.54 -15.79 -8.80
C LEU A 179 42.97 -16.65 -9.93
N TYR A 180 41.83 -16.26 -10.50
CA TYR A 180 41.19 -17.03 -11.57
C TYR A 180 41.94 -16.93 -12.90
N SER A 181 42.45 -15.75 -13.26
CA SER A 181 43.29 -15.59 -14.46
C SER A 181 44.57 -16.42 -14.38
N GLU A 182 45.26 -16.43 -13.23
CA GLU A 182 46.45 -17.27 -13.02
C GLU A 182 46.12 -18.77 -13.11
N ALA A 183 44.97 -19.18 -12.59
CA ALA A 183 44.53 -20.57 -12.67
C ALA A 183 44.27 -21.01 -14.12
N LEU A 184 43.57 -20.18 -14.91
CA LEU A 184 43.32 -20.43 -16.35
C LEU A 184 44.63 -20.52 -17.15
N VAL A 185 45.56 -19.60 -16.89
CA VAL A 185 46.91 -19.64 -17.52
C VAL A 185 47.66 -20.90 -17.10
N GLY A 186 47.65 -21.25 -15.81
CA GLY A 186 48.30 -22.44 -15.28
C GLY A 186 47.74 -23.75 -15.84
N ARG A 187 46.44 -23.78 -16.19
CA ARG A 187 45.79 -24.91 -16.88
C ARG A 187 46.05 -24.93 -18.39
N GLY A 188 46.49 -23.80 -18.97
CA GLY A 188 46.66 -23.62 -20.41
C GLY A 188 45.36 -23.32 -21.16
N ASP A 189 44.32 -22.88 -20.46
CA ASP A 189 43.03 -22.51 -21.07
C ASP A 189 43.13 -21.19 -21.84
N ILE A 190 44.01 -20.29 -21.38
CA ILE A 190 44.34 -19.00 -22.00
C ILE A 190 45.84 -18.72 -21.85
N THR A 191 46.38 -17.82 -22.66
CA THR A 191 47.75 -17.31 -22.51
C THR A 191 47.82 -16.09 -21.57
N PRO A 192 49.00 -15.77 -21.00
CA PRO A 192 49.21 -14.53 -20.27
C PRO A 192 48.89 -13.28 -21.10
N GLU A 193 49.19 -13.31 -22.40
CA GLU A 193 48.94 -12.21 -23.34
C GLU A 193 47.43 -11.99 -23.56
N GLU A 194 46.66 -13.08 -23.73
CA GLU A 194 45.20 -13.01 -23.84
C GLU A 194 44.56 -12.42 -22.58
N ALA A 195 45.04 -12.83 -21.39
CA ALA A 195 44.53 -12.29 -20.12
C ALA A 195 44.79 -10.77 -19.97
N GLN A 196 45.95 -10.29 -20.42
CA GLN A 196 46.27 -8.85 -20.42
C GLN A 196 45.46 -8.08 -21.47
N GLN A 197 45.28 -8.67 -22.65
CA GLN A 197 44.52 -8.07 -23.74
C GLN A 197 43.07 -7.79 -23.32
N VAL A 198 42.38 -8.78 -22.74
CA VAL A 198 40.99 -8.62 -22.26
C VAL A 198 40.87 -7.47 -21.25
N GLN A 199 41.85 -7.33 -20.35
CA GLN A 199 41.86 -6.23 -19.38
C GLN A 199 42.05 -4.86 -20.07
N ALA A 200 42.98 -4.78 -21.02
CA ALA A 200 43.26 -3.54 -21.75
C ALA A 200 42.07 -3.11 -22.61
N GLU A 201 41.42 -4.04 -23.29
CA GLU A 201 40.22 -3.80 -24.09
C GLU A 201 39.08 -3.25 -23.24
N TYR A 202 38.78 -3.88 -22.10
CA TYR A 202 37.72 -3.42 -21.19
C TYR A 202 38.01 -2.03 -20.62
N GLN A 203 39.26 -1.75 -20.25
CA GLN A 203 39.66 -0.43 -19.75
C GLN A 203 39.52 0.64 -20.84
N ALA A 204 39.93 0.35 -22.06
CA ALA A 204 39.79 1.25 -23.20
C ALA A 204 38.31 1.54 -23.52
N GLU A 205 37.43 0.55 -23.40
CA GLU A 205 35.99 0.73 -23.57
C GLU A 205 35.41 1.68 -22.50
N LEU A 206 35.76 1.49 -21.23
CA LEU A 206 35.33 2.39 -20.15
C LEU A 206 35.85 3.82 -20.35
N GLU A 207 37.10 3.99 -20.77
CA GLU A 207 37.69 5.30 -21.05
C GLU A 207 37.01 5.99 -22.23
N ALA A 208 36.69 5.24 -23.29
CA ALA A 208 35.97 5.75 -24.45
C ALA A 208 34.55 6.21 -24.06
N VAL A 209 33.82 5.41 -23.27
CA VAL A 209 32.50 5.79 -22.76
C VAL A 209 32.61 7.03 -21.86
N PHE A 210 33.54 7.05 -20.91
CA PHE A 210 33.76 8.18 -20.01
C PHE A 210 34.05 9.48 -20.77
N ALA A 211 34.89 9.42 -21.81
CA ALA A 211 35.17 10.56 -22.67
C ALA A 211 33.92 11.01 -23.47
N SER A 212 33.06 10.08 -23.88
CA SER A 212 31.86 10.37 -24.67
C SER A 212 30.72 11.02 -23.87
N VAL A 213 30.64 10.76 -22.56
CA VAL A 213 29.53 11.23 -21.70
C VAL A 213 29.80 12.57 -21.01
N ALA A 214 30.99 13.16 -21.20
CA ALA A 214 31.39 14.40 -20.52
C ALA A 214 30.48 15.62 -20.79
N ASN A 215 29.54 15.55 -21.75
CA ASN A 215 28.59 16.61 -22.11
C ASN A 215 27.18 16.11 -22.47
N HIS A 216 26.78 14.91 -22.06
CA HIS A 216 25.42 14.42 -22.31
C HIS A 216 24.48 14.84 -21.16
N GLU A 217 23.54 15.74 -21.45
CA GLU A 217 22.40 15.95 -20.56
C GLU A 217 21.52 14.69 -20.52
N PRO A 218 20.80 14.43 -19.41
CA PRO A 218 19.80 13.38 -19.36
C PRO A 218 18.84 13.52 -20.54
N GLU A 219 18.51 12.41 -21.19
CA GLU A 219 17.58 12.39 -22.32
C GLU A 219 16.20 12.89 -21.83
N HIS A 220 15.87 14.14 -22.15
CA HIS A 220 14.59 14.76 -21.82
C HIS A 220 13.68 14.61 -23.03
N ASP A 221 12.61 13.82 -22.93
CA ASP A 221 11.57 13.80 -23.96
C ASP A 221 10.83 15.15 -23.95
N PRO A 222 11.03 16.04 -24.94
CA PRO A 222 10.37 17.34 -24.97
C PRO A 222 8.85 17.22 -25.14
N ASN A 223 8.34 16.04 -25.51
CA ASN A 223 6.92 15.77 -25.68
C ASN A 223 6.26 15.15 -24.45
N PHE A 224 7.02 14.83 -23.40
CA PHE A 224 6.44 14.26 -22.19
C PHE A 224 5.48 15.25 -21.54
N LYS A 225 4.20 14.86 -21.46
CA LYS A 225 3.17 15.59 -20.71
C LYS A 225 2.79 14.75 -19.50
N ALA A 226 3.09 15.27 -18.31
CA ALA A 226 2.62 14.63 -17.09
C ALA A 226 1.08 14.53 -17.11
N PRO A 227 0.50 13.36 -16.82
CA PRO A 227 -0.95 13.23 -16.72
C PRO A 227 -1.47 14.14 -15.61
N VAL A 228 -2.59 14.80 -15.87
CA VAL A 228 -3.29 15.67 -14.92
C VAL A 228 -4.51 14.92 -14.38
N ALA A 229 -4.75 15.01 -13.08
CA ALA A 229 -5.92 14.39 -12.48
C ALA A 229 -7.15 15.17 -12.93
N PRO A 230 -8.12 14.53 -13.59
CA PRO A 230 -9.38 15.19 -13.89
C PRO A 230 -10.12 15.52 -12.59
N ALA A 231 -10.94 16.57 -12.64
CA ALA A 231 -11.86 16.88 -11.55
C ALA A 231 -12.81 15.69 -11.31
N ALA A 232 -13.31 15.55 -10.08
CA ALA A 232 -14.11 14.39 -9.68
C ALA A 232 -15.42 14.28 -10.49
N ASP A 233 -16.02 15.40 -10.85
CA ASP A 233 -17.23 15.52 -11.67
C ASP A 233 -16.99 15.29 -13.17
N ALA A 234 -15.73 15.38 -13.63
CA ALA A 234 -15.37 15.12 -15.01
C ALA A 234 -15.29 13.61 -15.35
N ILE A 235 -15.17 12.74 -14.33
CA ILE A 235 -15.22 11.28 -14.50
C ILE A 235 -16.63 10.77 -14.20
N GLN A 236 -17.26 10.15 -15.20
CA GLN A 236 -18.53 9.47 -14.99
C GLN A 236 -18.32 8.19 -14.17
N THR A 237 -18.79 8.19 -12.94
CA THR A 237 -18.67 7.06 -12.01
C THR A 237 -20.01 6.39 -11.72
N ALA A 238 -21.12 7.00 -12.11
CA ALA A 238 -22.44 6.40 -11.98
C ALA A 238 -22.59 5.09 -12.79
N ILE A 239 -23.42 4.18 -12.31
CA ILE A 239 -23.76 2.92 -12.98
C ILE A 239 -25.24 2.87 -13.36
N THR A 240 -25.61 1.99 -14.27
CA THR A 240 -27.03 1.76 -14.56
C THR A 240 -27.69 0.99 -13.42
N GLU A 241 -28.99 1.25 -13.18
CA GLU A 241 -29.78 0.45 -12.24
C GLU A 241 -29.77 -1.04 -12.62
N SER A 242 -29.79 -1.36 -13.92
CA SER A 242 -29.69 -2.74 -14.40
C SER A 242 -28.40 -3.42 -13.93
N LEU A 243 -27.26 -2.71 -14.01
CA LEU A 243 -25.98 -3.24 -13.54
C LEU A 243 -25.96 -3.38 -12.02
N ALA A 244 -26.50 -2.41 -11.28
CA ALA A 244 -26.60 -2.51 -9.82
C ALA A 244 -27.41 -3.76 -9.39
N ARG A 245 -28.51 -4.03 -10.08
CA ARG A 245 -29.36 -5.21 -9.84
C ARG A 245 -28.67 -6.52 -10.26
N GLU A 246 -27.93 -6.54 -11.37
CA GLU A 246 -27.11 -7.68 -11.78
C GLU A 246 -26.09 -8.03 -10.70
N ILE A 247 -25.36 -7.03 -10.19
CA ILE A 247 -24.39 -7.20 -9.10
C ILE A 247 -25.08 -7.72 -7.83
N ALA A 248 -26.21 -7.13 -7.42
CA ALA A 248 -26.94 -7.56 -6.25
C ALA A 248 -27.42 -9.03 -6.37
N ALA A 249 -27.87 -9.45 -7.55
CA ALA A 249 -28.34 -10.81 -7.80
C ALA A 249 -27.23 -11.85 -7.59
N THR A 250 -25.96 -11.52 -7.89
CA THR A 250 -24.84 -12.42 -7.63
C THR A 250 -24.73 -12.83 -6.16
N GLN A 251 -25.15 -11.96 -5.23
CA GLN A 251 -24.99 -12.16 -3.79
C GLN A 251 -25.91 -13.24 -3.20
N ILE A 252 -26.97 -13.61 -3.93
CA ILE A 252 -27.93 -14.64 -3.57
C ILE A 252 -27.92 -15.83 -4.54
N ALA A 253 -27.06 -15.79 -5.56
CA ALA A 253 -26.90 -16.85 -6.55
C ALA A 253 -26.04 -18.00 -6.00
N THR A 254 -26.47 -18.58 -4.89
CA THR A 254 -25.78 -19.67 -4.19
C THR A 254 -25.65 -20.90 -5.11
N PRO A 255 -24.44 -21.48 -5.27
CA PRO A 255 -24.24 -22.65 -6.11
C PRO A 255 -25.07 -23.86 -5.64
N GLU A 256 -25.43 -24.73 -6.58
CA GLU A 256 -26.12 -25.98 -6.25
C GLU A 256 -25.29 -26.82 -5.28
N GLY A 257 -25.93 -27.32 -4.22
CA GLY A 257 -25.27 -28.12 -3.18
C GLY A 257 -24.39 -27.32 -2.21
N PHE A 258 -24.36 -25.98 -2.29
CA PHE A 258 -23.62 -25.14 -1.35
C PHE A 258 -24.43 -24.87 -0.07
N ASN A 259 -23.85 -25.20 1.09
CA ASN A 259 -24.48 -25.03 2.39
C ASN A 259 -24.12 -23.69 3.02
N LEU A 260 -25.03 -22.72 2.94
CA LEU A 260 -24.85 -21.43 3.61
C LEU A 260 -24.99 -21.56 5.12
N HIS A 261 -24.08 -20.92 5.85
CA HIS A 261 -24.22 -20.78 7.30
C HIS A 261 -25.53 -20.05 7.65
N PRO A 262 -26.37 -20.55 8.59
CA PRO A 262 -27.71 -19.99 8.87
C PRO A 262 -27.73 -18.50 9.23
N LYS A 263 -26.70 -18.01 9.93
CA LYS A 263 -26.56 -16.58 10.28
C LYS A 263 -26.15 -15.68 9.10
N MET A 264 -25.68 -16.26 7.99
CA MET A 264 -25.22 -15.52 6.81
C MET A 264 -26.32 -15.37 5.77
N ALA A 265 -27.17 -16.40 5.59
CA ALA A 265 -28.31 -16.39 4.68
C ALA A 265 -29.17 -15.09 4.75
N PRO A 266 -29.63 -14.62 5.94
CA PRO A 266 -30.42 -13.39 6.00
C PRO A 266 -29.62 -12.13 5.64
N GLN A 267 -28.30 -12.12 5.88
CA GLN A 267 -27.44 -10.98 5.51
C GLN A 267 -27.30 -10.87 3.99
N LEU A 268 -27.15 -12.00 3.30
CA LEU A 268 -27.07 -12.05 1.84
C LEU A 268 -28.42 -11.73 1.19
N ALA A 269 -29.51 -12.29 1.70
CA ALA A 269 -30.86 -12.07 1.20
C ALA A 269 -31.27 -10.58 1.24
N LYS A 270 -30.77 -9.83 2.23
CA LYS A 270 -31.04 -8.39 2.36
C LYS A 270 -30.36 -7.54 1.29
N ARG A 271 -29.26 -8.01 0.66
CA ARG A 271 -28.47 -7.19 -0.29
C ARG A 271 -29.29 -6.71 -1.49
N PRO A 272 -30.06 -7.57 -2.19
CA PRO A 272 -30.98 -7.10 -3.24
C PRO A 272 -32.10 -6.19 -2.73
N GLU A 273 -32.62 -6.41 -1.52
CA GLU A 273 -33.72 -5.62 -0.94
C GLU A 273 -33.29 -4.17 -0.68
N MET A 274 -32.03 -3.95 -0.26
CA MET A 274 -31.47 -2.62 -0.01
C MET A 274 -31.61 -1.66 -1.19
N LEU A 275 -31.58 -2.19 -2.43
CA LEU A 275 -31.71 -1.39 -3.65
C LEU A 275 -33.11 -0.79 -3.80
N ASN A 276 -34.13 -1.47 -3.28
CA ASN A 276 -35.52 -1.01 -3.37
C ASN A 276 -35.88 -0.07 -2.22
N ASP A 277 -35.38 -0.36 -1.02
CA ASP A 277 -35.78 0.34 0.21
C ASP A 277 -34.92 1.59 0.48
N GLY A 278 -33.93 1.88 -0.36
CA GLY A 278 -33.00 2.99 -0.17
C GLY A 278 -32.13 2.84 1.08
N THR A 279 -31.76 1.60 1.42
CA THR A 279 -30.99 1.26 2.63
C THR A 279 -29.63 0.64 2.32
N ILE A 280 -29.02 1.01 1.18
CA ILE A 280 -27.72 0.48 0.74
C ILE A 280 -26.67 0.87 1.76
N ASP A 281 -26.11 -0.13 2.43
CA ASP A 281 -25.05 0.04 3.42
C ASP A 281 -23.66 0.10 2.76
N TRP A 282 -22.63 0.31 3.59
CA TRP A 282 -21.24 0.45 3.11
C TRP A 282 -20.76 -0.77 2.32
N SER A 283 -21.13 -1.97 2.76
CA SER A 283 -20.63 -3.21 2.16
C SER A 283 -21.32 -3.46 0.83
N MET A 284 -22.62 -3.16 0.74
CA MET A 284 -23.31 -3.24 -0.55
C MET A 284 -22.82 -2.16 -1.52
N GLY A 285 -22.54 -0.94 -1.05
CA GLY A 285 -21.90 0.10 -1.86
C GLY A 285 -20.51 -0.32 -2.39
N GLU A 286 -19.70 -0.96 -1.56
CA GLU A 286 -18.40 -1.53 -1.94
C GLU A 286 -18.56 -2.62 -3.01
N LEU A 287 -19.51 -3.55 -2.84
CA LEU A 287 -19.77 -4.62 -3.81
C LEU A 287 -20.29 -4.08 -5.15
N LEU A 288 -21.10 -3.01 -5.13
CA LEU A 288 -21.50 -2.29 -6.35
C LEU A 288 -20.27 -1.71 -7.05
N ALA A 289 -19.32 -1.14 -6.32
CA ALA A 289 -18.09 -0.59 -6.89
C ALA A 289 -17.26 -1.72 -7.51
N PHE A 290 -17.05 -2.81 -6.77
CA PHE A 290 -16.26 -3.95 -7.25
C PHE A 290 -16.89 -4.59 -8.48
N GLY A 291 -18.18 -4.93 -8.42
CA GLY A 291 -18.88 -5.57 -9.53
C GLY A 291 -18.89 -4.71 -10.79
N SER A 292 -19.04 -3.40 -10.66
CA SER A 292 -19.01 -2.48 -11.80
C SER A 292 -17.60 -2.29 -12.38
N ILE A 293 -16.57 -2.17 -11.54
CA ILE A 293 -15.16 -2.09 -11.97
C ILE A 293 -14.75 -3.38 -12.72
N LEU A 294 -15.15 -4.55 -12.21
CA LEU A 294 -14.94 -5.84 -12.88
C LEU A 294 -15.67 -5.91 -14.22
N LYS A 295 -16.91 -5.41 -14.29
CA LYS A 295 -17.70 -5.36 -15.54
C LYS A 295 -17.07 -4.43 -16.57
N ASP A 296 -16.43 -3.34 -16.13
CA ASP A 296 -15.64 -2.43 -16.96
C ASP A 296 -14.31 -3.06 -17.44
N GLY A 297 -14.02 -4.30 -17.01
CA GLY A 297 -12.84 -5.07 -17.41
C GLY A 297 -11.60 -4.83 -16.53
N ASN A 298 -11.71 -3.99 -15.51
CA ASN A 298 -10.60 -3.64 -14.63
C ASN A 298 -10.45 -4.69 -13.52
N PRO A 299 -9.27 -5.33 -13.40
CA PRO A 299 -9.05 -6.28 -12.33
C PRO A 299 -9.07 -5.66 -10.93
N ILE A 300 -9.42 -6.45 -9.93
CA ILE A 300 -9.41 -6.06 -8.52
C ILE A 300 -8.57 -7.06 -7.73
N ARG A 301 -7.68 -6.53 -6.89
CA ARG A 301 -6.95 -7.28 -5.88
C ARG A 301 -7.16 -6.61 -4.53
N LEU A 302 -7.86 -7.28 -3.62
CA LEU A 302 -8.02 -6.89 -2.23
C LEU A 302 -7.22 -7.85 -1.37
N ALA A 303 -6.26 -7.35 -0.60
CA ALA A 303 -5.48 -8.16 0.33
C ALA A 303 -5.43 -7.50 1.71
N GLY A 304 -5.54 -8.31 2.75
CA GLY A 304 -5.49 -7.82 4.13
C GLY A 304 -5.92 -8.91 5.11
N GLN A 305 -5.73 -8.68 6.39
CA GLN A 305 -6.06 -9.66 7.41
C GLN A 305 -7.59 -9.81 7.50
N ASP A 306 -8.08 -11.03 7.31
CA ASP A 306 -9.52 -11.36 7.29
C ASP A 306 -10.35 -10.62 6.21
N SER A 307 -9.73 -10.04 5.18
CA SER A 307 -10.40 -9.20 4.18
C SER A 307 -11.49 -9.92 3.38
N ARG A 308 -11.42 -11.25 3.24
CA ARG A 308 -12.46 -12.06 2.56
C ARG A 308 -13.83 -11.93 3.23
N ARG A 309 -13.86 -12.05 4.55
CA ARG A 309 -15.05 -11.85 5.38
C ARG A 309 -15.27 -10.36 5.70
N GLY A 310 -14.16 -9.63 5.84
CA GLY A 310 -14.05 -8.35 6.51
C GLY A 310 -13.92 -8.53 8.02
N THR A 311 -13.01 -7.76 8.64
CA THR A 311 -12.80 -7.73 10.10
C THR A 311 -14.12 -7.63 10.85
N PHE A 312 -15.00 -6.72 10.40
CA PHE A 312 -16.29 -6.44 11.01
C PHE A 312 -17.42 -7.35 10.53
N SER A 313 -17.14 -8.45 9.83
CA SER A 313 -18.15 -9.40 9.32
C SER A 313 -19.24 -8.70 8.50
N ASN A 314 -18.79 -7.83 7.58
CA ASN A 314 -19.64 -6.96 6.78
C ASN A 314 -19.55 -7.30 5.28
N ARG A 315 -18.35 -7.65 4.79
CA ARG A 315 -18.05 -7.76 3.36
C ARG A 315 -18.51 -9.07 2.75
N HIS A 316 -18.13 -10.22 3.33
CA HIS A 316 -18.45 -11.56 2.78
C HIS A 316 -18.22 -11.65 1.27
N ALA A 317 -17.05 -11.20 0.79
CA ALA A 317 -16.69 -11.27 -0.63
C ALA A 317 -16.33 -12.70 -1.03
N VAL A 318 -15.86 -13.50 -0.08
CA VAL A 318 -15.76 -14.95 -0.20
C VAL A 318 -16.53 -15.59 0.95
N ILE A 319 -17.35 -16.56 0.60
CA ILE A 319 -18.24 -17.30 1.50
C ILE A 319 -17.71 -18.73 1.57
N VAL A 320 -17.74 -19.31 2.76
CA VAL A 320 -17.25 -20.67 3.03
C VAL A 320 -18.45 -21.56 3.34
N ASP A 321 -18.52 -22.70 2.66
CA ASP A 321 -19.54 -23.72 2.88
C ASP A 321 -19.42 -24.29 4.31
N SER A 322 -20.53 -24.35 5.04
CA SER A 322 -20.53 -24.75 6.45
C SER A 322 -20.29 -26.24 6.68
N GLU A 323 -20.39 -27.09 5.66
CA GLU A 323 -20.23 -28.53 5.75
C GLU A 323 -18.88 -29.03 5.21
N ASN A 324 -18.38 -28.42 4.13
CA ASN A 324 -17.20 -28.92 3.40
C ASN A 324 -16.06 -27.91 3.21
N ALA A 325 -16.23 -26.67 3.69
CA ALA A 325 -15.26 -25.59 3.58
C ALA A 325 -14.89 -25.14 2.16
N ASN A 326 -15.65 -25.54 1.14
CA ASN A 326 -15.50 -24.99 -0.21
C ASN A 326 -15.81 -23.50 -0.23
N GLU A 327 -15.16 -22.79 -1.15
CA GLU A 327 -15.26 -21.34 -1.26
C GLU A 327 -16.18 -20.95 -2.42
N TRP A 328 -17.07 -20.00 -2.17
CA TRP A 328 -17.86 -19.32 -3.18
C TRP A 328 -17.56 -17.82 -3.15
N THR A 329 -17.24 -17.25 -4.30
CA THR A 329 -16.96 -15.82 -4.47
C THR A 329 -18.04 -15.22 -5.38
N PRO A 330 -19.11 -14.60 -4.85
CA PRO A 330 -20.28 -14.16 -5.62
C PRO A 330 -19.95 -13.37 -6.91
N LEU A 331 -19.07 -12.37 -6.80
CA LEU A 331 -18.72 -11.50 -7.93
C LEU A 331 -17.90 -12.19 -9.03
N ARG A 332 -17.38 -13.41 -8.82
CA ARG A 332 -16.70 -14.15 -9.90
C ARG A 332 -17.64 -14.53 -11.05
N SER A 333 -18.95 -14.57 -10.81
CA SER A 333 -19.95 -14.77 -11.87
C SER A 333 -20.00 -13.63 -12.89
N MET A 334 -19.43 -12.46 -12.57
CA MET A 334 -19.42 -11.26 -13.42
C MET A 334 -18.25 -11.22 -14.42
N ILE A 335 -17.27 -12.11 -14.27
CA ILE A 335 -16.02 -12.09 -15.03
C ILE A 335 -15.82 -13.39 -15.82
N SER A 336 -15.15 -13.29 -16.96
CA SER A 336 -14.76 -14.44 -17.77
C SER A 336 -13.31 -14.86 -17.55
N ASP A 337 -12.44 -13.93 -17.13
CA ASP A 337 -11.06 -14.20 -16.78
C ASP A 337 -10.91 -14.33 -15.27
N GLU A 338 -10.57 -15.54 -14.81
CA GLU A 338 -10.38 -15.87 -13.39
C GLU A 338 -9.30 -15.02 -12.69
N ASN A 339 -8.41 -14.39 -13.47
CA ASN A 339 -7.32 -13.53 -12.99
C ASN A 339 -7.72 -12.05 -12.82
N GLN A 340 -9.02 -11.74 -12.94
CA GLN A 340 -9.55 -10.40 -12.71
C GLN A 340 -9.96 -10.12 -11.26
N PHE A 341 -10.26 -11.13 -10.42
CA PHE A 341 -10.74 -10.87 -9.07
C PHE A 341 -10.07 -11.73 -7.99
N PHE A 342 -9.24 -11.06 -7.18
CA PHE A 342 -8.56 -11.62 -6.04
C PHE A 342 -9.00 -10.96 -4.75
N VAL A 343 -9.45 -11.76 -3.79
CA VAL A 343 -9.66 -11.34 -2.40
C VAL A 343 -8.87 -12.30 -1.52
N VAL A 344 -7.85 -11.77 -0.85
CA VAL A 344 -6.80 -12.54 -0.18
C VAL A 344 -6.82 -12.21 1.31
N ASP A 345 -6.97 -13.24 2.14
CA ASP A 345 -6.63 -13.11 3.56
C ASP A 345 -5.10 -13.16 3.67
N SER A 346 -4.50 -12.05 4.11
CA SER A 346 -3.04 -11.92 4.21
C SER A 346 -2.48 -12.71 5.40
N LEU A 347 -1.17 -12.96 5.37
CA LEU A 347 -0.41 -13.25 6.58
C LEU A 347 -0.61 -12.11 7.61
N LEU A 348 -0.43 -12.41 8.90
CA LEU A 348 -0.30 -11.40 9.96
C LEU A 348 1.03 -10.64 9.82
N SER A 349 1.10 -9.79 8.81
CA SER A 349 2.24 -8.96 8.43
C SER A 349 1.68 -7.69 7.80
N GLU A 350 2.09 -6.53 8.29
CA GLU A 350 1.80 -5.26 7.65
C GLU A 350 2.92 -4.87 6.67
N TYR A 351 4.19 -5.02 7.08
CA TYR A 351 5.32 -4.53 6.30
C TYR A 351 5.44 -5.26 4.96
N ALA A 352 5.62 -6.59 4.96
CA ALA A 352 5.75 -7.32 3.71
C ALA A 352 4.44 -7.34 2.90
N ALA A 353 3.28 -7.46 3.55
CA ALA A 353 2.00 -7.45 2.82
C ALA A 353 1.75 -6.11 2.10
N MET A 354 1.97 -4.96 2.77
CA MET A 354 1.77 -3.65 2.14
C MET A 354 2.81 -3.39 1.05
N GLY A 355 4.09 -3.75 1.27
CA GLY A 355 5.13 -3.65 0.25
C GLY A 355 4.82 -4.47 -1.00
N PHE A 356 4.26 -5.67 -0.81
CA PHE A 356 3.80 -6.52 -1.90
C PHE A 356 2.70 -5.87 -2.72
N GLU A 357 1.67 -5.34 -2.08
CA GLU A 357 0.56 -4.68 -2.79
C GLU A 357 1.00 -3.38 -3.49
N TYR A 358 1.93 -2.62 -2.91
CA TYR A 358 2.60 -1.52 -3.62
C TYR A 358 3.27 -2.02 -4.90
N GLY A 359 4.14 -3.03 -4.82
CA GLY A 359 4.84 -3.58 -5.98
C GLY A 359 3.90 -4.15 -7.05
N TYR A 360 2.80 -4.78 -6.62
CA TYR A 360 1.78 -5.29 -7.55
C TYR A 360 1.14 -4.14 -8.34
N SER A 361 0.78 -3.04 -7.67
CA SER A 361 0.14 -1.88 -8.29
C SER A 361 1.03 -1.14 -9.29
N VAL A 362 2.36 -1.18 -9.14
CA VAL A 362 3.31 -0.56 -10.08
C VAL A 362 3.21 -1.22 -11.47
N VAL A 363 2.96 -2.53 -11.53
CA VAL A 363 2.95 -3.30 -12.78
C VAL A 363 1.56 -3.39 -13.43
N ARG A 364 0.51 -3.31 -12.62
CA ARG A 364 -0.90 -3.45 -13.01
C ARG A 364 -1.63 -2.10 -12.86
N PRO A 365 -1.31 -1.09 -13.68
CA PRO A 365 -1.89 0.25 -13.56
C PRO A 365 -3.42 0.29 -13.78
N GLU A 366 -3.98 -0.70 -14.48
CA GLU A 366 -5.41 -0.87 -14.73
C GLU A 366 -6.17 -1.51 -13.55
N ALA A 367 -5.46 -2.08 -12.57
CA ALA A 367 -6.09 -2.79 -11.48
C ALA A 367 -6.38 -1.88 -10.28
N LEU A 368 -7.52 -2.12 -9.63
CA LEU A 368 -7.77 -1.65 -8.28
C LEU A 368 -7.05 -2.56 -7.29
N VAL A 369 -5.89 -2.12 -6.80
CA VAL A 369 -5.09 -2.84 -5.82
C VAL A 369 -5.29 -2.21 -4.45
N MET A 370 -5.82 -2.98 -3.50
CA MET A 370 -6.18 -2.52 -2.16
C MET A 370 -5.46 -3.36 -1.11
N TRP A 371 -4.80 -2.69 -0.17
CA TRP A 371 -4.36 -3.26 1.08
C TRP A 371 -5.29 -2.79 2.20
N GLU A 372 -5.85 -3.72 2.99
CA GLU A 372 -6.75 -3.42 4.11
C GLU A 372 -6.09 -3.79 5.44
N GLY A 373 -5.94 -2.80 6.33
CA GLY A 373 -5.55 -3.05 7.71
C GLY A 373 -6.72 -3.61 8.51
N GLN A 374 -6.47 -4.53 9.44
CA GLN A 374 -7.54 -5.04 10.32
C GLN A 374 -8.20 -3.89 11.10
N PHE A 375 -7.35 -3.02 11.63
CA PHE A 375 -7.63 -1.65 12.05
C PHE A 375 -6.58 -0.74 11.41
N GLY A 376 -6.91 0.53 11.16
CA GLY A 376 -5.97 1.48 10.57
C GLY A 376 -4.76 1.76 11.47
N ASP A 377 -4.93 1.57 12.79
CA ASP A 377 -3.90 1.73 13.82
C ASP A 377 -2.63 0.91 13.51
N PHE A 378 -2.78 -0.29 12.96
CA PHE A 378 -1.67 -1.22 12.68
C PHE A 378 -0.84 -0.86 11.44
N SER A 379 -1.32 0.07 10.59
CA SER A 379 -0.56 0.47 9.39
C SER A 379 0.83 1.04 9.69
N ASN A 380 1.07 1.48 10.93
CA ASN A 380 2.40 1.89 11.40
C ASN A 380 3.46 0.78 11.38
N GLY A 381 3.07 -0.51 11.37
CA GLY A 381 3.99 -1.63 11.18
C GLY A 381 4.65 -1.64 9.80
N ALA A 382 4.04 -0.96 8.82
CA ALA A 382 4.55 -0.80 7.46
C ALA A 382 5.05 0.63 7.16
N GLN A 383 5.41 1.41 8.19
CA GLN A 383 5.75 2.83 8.02
C GLN A 383 6.84 3.07 6.97
N THR A 384 7.85 2.19 6.89
CA THR A 384 8.90 2.30 5.88
C THR A 384 8.36 2.18 4.44
N VAL A 385 7.33 1.36 4.20
CA VAL A 385 6.66 1.28 2.89
C VAL A 385 5.94 2.59 2.58
N VAL A 386 5.23 3.14 3.58
CA VAL A 386 4.51 4.40 3.45
C VAL A 386 5.46 5.55 3.11
N ASP A 387 6.55 5.68 3.84
CA ASP A 387 7.50 6.79 3.72
C ASP A 387 8.34 6.69 2.45
N GLU A 388 8.88 5.51 2.15
CA GLU A 388 9.91 5.36 1.11
C GLU A 388 9.38 4.99 -0.27
N PHE A 389 8.15 4.50 -0.34
CA PHE A 389 7.51 4.07 -1.59
C PHE A 389 6.22 4.84 -1.84
N ILE A 390 5.19 4.64 -1.01
CA ILE A 390 3.83 5.15 -1.26
C ILE A 390 3.81 6.68 -1.36
N SER A 391 4.48 7.39 -0.45
CA SER A 391 4.47 8.86 -0.43
C SER A 391 5.52 9.52 -1.33
N SER A 392 6.56 8.81 -1.77
CA SER A 392 7.75 9.46 -2.34
C SER A 392 8.32 8.85 -3.63
N ALA A 393 7.87 7.66 -4.06
CA ALA A 393 8.45 6.97 -5.22
C ALA A 393 8.36 7.75 -6.53
N LEU A 394 7.26 8.48 -6.76
CA LEU A 394 7.11 9.31 -7.96
C LEU A 394 8.22 10.37 -8.06
N GLN A 395 8.59 10.98 -6.94
CA GLN A 395 9.57 12.08 -6.92
C GLN A 395 11.00 11.55 -6.89
N LYS A 396 11.22 10.41 -6.26
CA LYS A 396 12.53 9.76 -6.18
C LYS A 396 12.92 9.07 -7.48
N TRP A 397 11.96 8.39 -8.14
CA TRP A 397 12.26 7.44 -9.23
C TRP A 397 11.35 7.60 -10.45
N GLY A 398 10.40 8.54 -10.45
CA GLY A 398 9.40 8.64 -11.52
C GLY A 398 8.37 7.50 -11.54
N GLU A 399 8.38 6.63 -10.52
CA GLU A 399 7.53 5.45 -10.44
C GLU A 399 6.12 5.80 -9.95
N ARG A 400 5.10 5.26 -10.63
CA ARG A 400 3.68 5.50 -10.32
C ARG A 400 3.05 4.25 -9.73
N SER A 401 2.22 4.43 -8.73
CA SER A 401 1.46 3.37 -8.07
C SER A 401 0.02 3.85 -7.86
N SER A 402 -0.94 2.93 -8.01
CA SER A 402 -2.36 3.14 -7.73
C SER A 402 -2.83 2.38 -6.49
N VAL A 403 -1.91 1.98 -5.59
CA VAL A 403 -2.28 1.23 -4.38
C VAL A 403 -3.24 2.04 -3.51
N VAL A 404 -4.27 1.38 -3.00
CA VAL A 404 -5.24 1.95 -2.07
C VAL A 404 -5.02 1.35 -0.69
N LEU A 405 -4.83 2.19 0.32
CA LEU A 405 -4.80 1.75 1.71
C LEU A 405 -6.18 1.97 2.34
N LEU A 406 -6.86 0.89 2.71
CA LEU A 406 -8.12 0.90 3.45
C LEU A 406 -7.82 0.79 4.95
N LEU A 407 -8.04 1.87 5.68
CA LEU A 407 -7.62 2.01 7.07
C LEU A 407 -8.83 2.23 7.99
N PRO A 408 -9.37 1.17 8.64
CA PRO A 408 -10.50 1.31 9.54
C PRO A 408 -10.23 2.29 10.67
N HIS A 409 -11.09 3.28 10.83
CA HIS A 409 -10.86 4.46 11.66
C HIS A 409 -12.18 4.95 12.30
N GLY A 410 -12.08 5.48 13.52
CA GLY A 410 -13.16 6.16 14.22
C GLY A 410 -13.10 5.97 15.74
N TYR A 411 -13.42 7.01 16.50
CA TYR A 411 -13.40 6.97 17.97
C TYR A 411 -14.71 6.37 18.49
N GLU A 412 -14.63 5.13 18.99
CA GLU A 412 -15.80 4.33 19.38
C GLU A 412 -15.65 3.68 20.77
N GLY A 413 -14.71 4.18 21.58
CA GLY A 413 -14.49 3.69 22.94
C GLY A 413 -13.87 2.30 23.03
N GLN A 414 -13.17 1.84 21.97
CA GLN A 414 -12.47 0.55 21.90
C GLN A 414 -10.99 0.62 22.33
N GLY A 415 -10.55 1.77 22.84
CA GLY A 415 -9.18 1.98 23.27
C GLY A 415 -8.23 2.54 22.20
N PRO A 416 -6.96 2.75 22.56
CA PRO A 416 -6.01 3.51 21.76
C PRO A 416 -5.54 2.84 20.47
N ASP A 417 -5.56 1.50 20.40
CA ASP A 417 -5.07 0.72 19.24
C ASP A 417 -6.21 0.21 18.34
N HIS A 418 -7.42 0.78 18.50
CA HIS A 418 -8.60 0.44 17.71
C HIS A 418 -9.41 1.69 17.35
N SER A 419 -8.76 2.85 17.25
CA SER A 419 -9.43 4.15 17.08
C SER A 419 -8.85 4.95 15.92
N SER A 420 -7.53 5.04 15.81
CA SER A 420 -6.87 6.02 14.96
C SER A 420 -5.94 5.39 13.94
N ALA A 421 -6.29 5.59 12.66
CA ALA A 421 -5.40 5.34 11.53
C ALA A 421 -4.31 6.42 11.39
N ARG A 422 -4.19 7.37 12.33
CA ARG A 422 -3.20 8.46 12.31
C ARG A 422 -3.31 9.32 11.05
N ILE A 423 -4.51 9.84 10.76
CA ILE A 423 -4.78 10.72 9.61
C ILE A 423 -3.73 11.82 9.50
N GLU A 424 -3.35 12.43 10.63
CA GLU A 424 -2.37 13.50 10.72
C GLU A 424 -1.00 13.12 10.11
N ARG A 425 -0.61 11.84 10.18
CA ARG A 425 0.66 11.35 9.65
C ARG A 425 0.64 11.32 8.13
N TYR A 426 -0.42 10.76 7.54
CA TYR A 426 -0.57 10.72 6.09
C TYR A 426 -0.68 12.14 5.52
N LEU A 427 -1.42 13.03 6.18
CA LEU A 427 -1.54 14.44 5.75
C LEU A 427 -0.25 15.24 5.91
N GLN A 428 0.64 14.87 6.84
CA GLN A 428 1.96 15.47 6.95
C GLN A 428 2.84 15.08 5.76
N LEU A 429 2.79 13.81 5.33
CA LEU A 429 3.53 13.29 4.17
C LEU A 429 3.00 13.80 2.83
N CYS A 430 1.85 14.48 2.80
CA CYS A 430 1.22 14.96 1.57
C CYS A 430 1.90 16.21 1.00
N ALA A 431 2.61 16.04 -0.11
CA ALA A 431 3.25 17.12 -0.87
C ALA A 431 3.20 16.82 -2.38
N GLU A 432 3.22 17.87 -3.21
CA GLU A 432 3.30 17.75 -4.67
C GLU A 432 2.20 16.87 -5.31
N ASN A 433 1.07 16.74 -4.62
CA ASN A 433 -0.03 15.85 -4.95
C ASN A 433 0.42 14.38 -5.06
N ASN A 434 1.37 13.95 -4.24
CA ASN A 434 1.91 12.58 -4.25
C ASN A 434 0.85 11.49 -4.03
N MET A 435 -0.16 11.75 -3.21
CA MET A 435 -1.23 10.82 -2.86
C MET A 435 -2.61 11.50 -2.93
N THR A 436 -3.66 10.70 -2.79
CA THR A 436 -5.02 11.13 -2.44
C THR A 436 -5.33 10.69 -1.02
N VAL A 437 -5.91 11.55 -0.19
CA VAL A 437 -6.33 11.18 1.18
C VAL A 437 -7.80 11.53 1.34
N ALA A 438 -8.62 10.56 1.71
CA ALA A 438 -10.08 10.71 1.81
C ALA A 438 -10.65 9.99 3.05
N GLN A 439 -11.75 10.50 3.56
CA GLN A 439 -12.49 9.91 4.68
C GLN A 439 -14.00 9.95 4.38
N PRO A 440 -14.49 9.03 3.52
CA PRO A 440 -15.86 9.08 3.06
C PRO A 440 -16.89 8.87 4.17
N SER A 441 -18.01 9.60 4.12
CA SER A 441 -19.07 9.55 5.15
C SER A 441 -20.33 8.78 4.72
N SER A 442 -20.38 8.25 3.49
CA SER A 442 -21.48 7.43 2.98
C SER A 442 -21.03 6.33 2.00
N PRO A 443 -21.83 5.27 1.83
CA PRO A 443 -21.61 4.20 0.86
C PRO A 443 -21.48 4.71 -0.58
N ALA A 444 -22.33 5.67 -0.99
CA ALA A 444 -22.24 6.26 -2.33
C ALA A 444 -20.92 7.05 -2.52
N SER A 445 -20.49 7.81 -1.50
CA SER A 445 -19.23 8.56 -1.57
C SER A 445 -18.04 7.60 -1.75
N TYR A 446 -17.99 6.51 -0.99
CA TYR A 446 -16.97 5.47 -1.13
C TYR A 446 -17.01 4.77 -2.49
N PHE A 447 -18.21 4.41 -2.98
CA PHE A 447 -18.40 3.82 -4.29
C PHE A 447 -17.83 4.69 -5.41
N HIS A 448 -18.19 5.97 -5.43
CA HIS A 448 -17.72 6.89 -6.46
C HIS A 448 -16.22 7.16 -6.34
N LEU A 449 -15.69 7.25 -5.11
CA LEU A 449 -14.26 7.42 -4.87
C LEU A 449 -13.44 6.28 -5.49
N LEU A 450 -13.84 5.02 -5.27
CA LEU A 450 -13.14 3.86 -5.83
C LEU A 450 -13.16 3.87 -7.36
N ARG A 451 -14.32 4.16 -7.96
CA ARG A 451 -14.46 4.23 -9.42
C ARG A 451 -13.69 5.42 -10.02
N TRP A 452 -13.69 6.57 -9.35
CA TRP A 452 -12.90 7.73 -9.73
C TRP A 452 -11.40 7.41 -9.70
N HIS A 453 -10.94 6.72 -8.66
CA HIS A 453 -9.53 6.31 -8.53
C HIS A 453 -9.06 5.42 -9.67
N VAL A 454 -9.85 4.39 -10.03
CA VAL A 454 -9.52 3.49 -11.15
C VAL A 454 -9.49 4.23 -12.49
N ALA A 455 -10.38 5.20 -12.70
CA ALA A 455 -10.44 5.98 -13.92
C ALA A 455 -9.41 7.12 -13.98
N ASN A 456 -8.70 7.42 -12.88
CA ASN A 456 -7.77 8.54 -12.81
C ASN A 456 -6.40 8.18 -13.46
N PRO A 457 -6.01 8.84 -14.58
CA PRO A 457 -4.78 8.51 -15.30
C PRO A 457 -3.50 8.90 -14.55
N THR A 458 -3.59 9.69 -13.49
CA THR A 458 -2.41 10.11 -12.72
C THR A 458 -1.75 8.97 -11.97
N ARG A 459 -2.51 7.94 -11.58
CA ARG A 459 -2.00 6.76 -10.87
C ARG A 459 -1.16 7.15 -9.66
N ARG A 460 -1.85 7.61 -8.63
CA ARG A 460 -1.28 8.00 -7.34
C ARG A 460 -1.88 7.13 -6.25
N PRO A 461 -1.15 6.81 -5.18
CA PRO A 461 -1.73 6.06 -4.09
C PRO A 461 -2.90 6.79 -3.44
N MET A 462 -3.86 6.04 -2.90
CA MET A 462 -5.03 6.58 -2.22
C MET A 462 -5.15 6.03 -0.80
N ILE A 463 -5.23 6.91 0.18
CA ILE A 463 -5.43 6.57 1.59
C ILE A 463 -6.90 6.83 1.91
N VAL A 464 -7.61 5.78 2.33
CA VAL A 464 -9.03 5.85 2.68
C VAL A 464 -9.21 5.46 4.14
N PHE A 465 -9.69 6.41 4.94
CA PHE A 465 -10.08 6.13 6.32
C PHE A 465 -11.49 5.54 6.34
N THR A 466 -11.55 4.21 6.32
CA THR A 466 -12.80 3.46 6.24
C THR A 466 -13.50 3.39 7.61
N PRO A 467 -14.83 3.27 7.67
CA PRO A 467 -15.53 3.25 8.94
C PRO A 467 -15.51 1.88 9.62
N LYS A 468 -15.96 1.87 10.88
CA LYS A 468 -16.24 0.66 11.67
C LYS A 468 -17.73 0.57 12.05
N SER A 469 -18.21 1.34 13.02
CA SER A 469 -19.62 1.36 13.41
C SER A 469 -20.56 1.87 12.31
N MET A 470 -20.09 2.82 11.49
CA MET A 470 -20.87 3.38 10.39
C MET A 470 -21.23 2.35 9.31
N LEU A 471 -20.54 1.20 9.26
CA LEU A 471 -20.85 0.08 8.37
C LEU A 471 -22.30 -0.41 8.49
N ARG A 472 -22.94 -0.21 9.66
CA ARG A 472 -24.33 -0.61 9.93
C ARG A 472 -25.24 0.55 10.34
N LEU A 473 -24.74 1.79 10.29
CA LEU A 473 -25.49 2.95 10.72
C LEU A 473 -26.56 3.28 9.68
N LYS A 474 -27.85 3.18 10.06
CA LYS A 474 -28.97 3.46 9.15
C LYS A 474 -28.92 4.87 8.55
N ALA A 475 -28.51 5.87 9.34
CA ALA A 475 -28.37 7.26 8.90
C ALA A 475 -27.27 7.45 7.84
N ALA A 476 -26.33 6.51 7.73
CA ALA A 476 -25.29 6.53 6.71
C ALA A 476 -25.70 5.83 5.42
N ALA A 477 -26.85 5.16 5.36
CA ALA A 477 -27.27 4.44 4.16
C ALA A 477 -27.48 5.38 2.97
N SER A 478 -27.24 4.85 1.77
CA SER A 478 -27.48 5.55 0.51
C SER A 478 -28.66 4.93 -0.24
N GLN A 479 -29.29 5.73 -1.10
CA GLN A 479 -30.35 5.28 -2.00
C GLN A 479 -29.77 4.90 -3.36
N LEU A 480 -30.48 4.09 -4.14
CA LEU A 480 -30.00 3.60 -5.44
C LEU A 480 -29.65 4.75 -6.40
N SER A 481 -30.45 5.83 -6.41
CA SER A 481 -30.21 7.01 -7.24
C SER A 481 -28.87 7.68 -7.00
N ASP A 482 -28.31 7.56 -5.78
CA ASP A 482 -27.00 8.12 -5.46
C ASP A 482 -25.91 7.44 -6.31
N PHE A 483 -26.05 6.13 -6.59
CA PHE A 483 -25.12 5.34 -7.41
C PHE A 483 -25.37 5.48 -8.91
N THR A 484 -26.61 5.79 -9.32
CA THR A 484 -26.99 5.81 -10.75
C THR A 484 -26.95 7.20 -11.38
N SER A 485 -26.78 8.25 -10.59
CA SER A 485 -26.73 9.64 -11.05
C SER A 485 -25.64 10.49 -10.39
N GLY A 486 -25.04 10.00 -9.31
CA GLY A 486 -24.04 10.72 -8.55
C GLY A 486 -22.62 10.67 -9.12
N THR A 487 -21.74 11.39 -8.44
CA THR A 487 -20.30 11.43 -8.64
C THR A 487 -19.62 11.63 -7.28
N PHE A 488 -18.31 11.41 -7.19
CA PHE A 488 -17.57 11.71 -5.98
C PHE A 488 -17.58 13.22 -5.73
N ARG A 489 -18.03 13.62 -4.53
CA ARG A 489 -18.11 15.03 -4.12
C ARG A 489 -17.06 15.31 -3.05
N PRO A 490 -15.98 16.05 -3.36
CA PRO A 490 -14.92 16.35 -2.39
C PRO A 490 -15.41 17.08 -1.13
N VAL A 491 -16.44 17.91 -1.28
CA VAL A 491 -17.14 18.62 -0.20
C VAL A 491 -18.64 18.42 -0.40
N ILE A 492 -19.37 18.10 0.67
CA ILE A 492 -20.82 17.92 0.65
C ILE A 492 -21.47 18.86 1.65
N GLY A 493 -22.21 19.85 1.14
CA GLY A 493 -22.94 20.84 1.91
C GLY A 493 -24.11 20.30 2.72
N ASP A 494 -24.74 21.19 3.48
CA ASP A 494 -25.96 20.92 4.23
C ASP A 494 -27.21 21.33 3.44
N GLU A 495 -28.09 20.38 3.15
CA GLU A 495 -29.30 20.66 2.37
C GLU A 495 -30.44 21.26 3.21
N LYS A 496 -30.39 21.14 4.55
CA LYS A 496 -31.48 21.55 5.45
C LYS A 496 -31.36 23.01 5.91
N VAL A 497 -30.15 23.57 5.96
CA VAL A 497 -29.89 24.87 6.56
C VAL A 497 -29.22 25.79 5.55
N THR A 498 -29.87 26.92 5.23
CA THR A 498 -29.32 28.00 4.40
C THR A 498 -29.04 29.24 5.26
N ASN A 499 -28.03 30.04 4.92
CA ASN A 499 -27.67 31.27 5.66
C ASN A 499 -27.52 31.06 7.20
N ALA A 500 -26.84 29.96 7.58
CA ALA A 500 -26.55 29.61 8.97
C ALA A 500 -25.77 30.72 9.71
N THR A 501 -25.93 30.75 11.04
CA THR A 501 -25.12 31.59 11.95
C THR A 501 -23.84 30.90 12.41
N ARG A 502 -23.76 29.57 12.19
CA ARG A 502 -22.57 28.73 12.44
C ARG A 502 -22.47 27.70 11.33
N LEU A 503 -21.26 27.46 10.85
CA LEU A 503 -20.96 26.49 9.81
C LEU A 503 -19.88 25.54 10.32
N ILE A 504 -20.26 24.27 10.51
CA ILE A 504 -19.37 23.21 10.95
C ILE A 504 -18.85 22.47 9.71
N PHE A 505 -17.53 22.41 9.56
CA PHE A 505 -16.86 21.46 8.68
C PHE A 505 -16.37 20.27 9.52
N CYS A 506 -16.59 19.07 9.02
CA CYS A 506 -16.14 17.82 9.64
C CYS A 506 -15.82 16.79 8.55
N SER A 507 -15.28 15.64 8.94
CA SER A 507 -15.02 14.52 8.04
C SER A 507 -15.40 13.19 8.67
N GLY A 508 -15.73 12.19 7.83
CA GLY A 508 -16.05 10.84 8.26
C GLY A 508 -17.29 10.70 9.16
N LYS A 509 -17.23 9.70 10.05
CA LYS A 509 -18.34 9.25 10.91
C LYS A 509 -18.95 10.39 11.74
N LEU A 510 -18.12 11.30 12.27
CA LEU A 510 -18.56 12.33 13.22
C LEU A 510 -19.70 13.20 12.67
N TYR A 511 -19.79 13.35 11.34
CA TYR A 511 -20.92 13.98 10.68
C TYR A 511 -22.27 13.46 11.20
N HIS A 512 -22.42 12.14 11.32
CA HIS A 512 -23.68 11.54 11.75
C HIS A 512 -23.99 11.81 13.22
N ASP A 513 -22.97 11.87 14.08
CA ASP A 513 -23.15 12.23 15.49
C ASP A 513 -23.58 13.70 15.63
N LEU A 514 -22.99 14.59 14.82
CA LEU A 514 -23.33 16.02 14.80
C LEU A 514 -24.75 16.27 14.28
N VAL A 515 -25.17 15.56 13.23
CA VAL A 515 -26.54 15.65 12.71
C VAL A 515 -27.55 15.17 13.74
N ALA A 516 -27.27 14.04 14.40
CA ALA A 516 -28.15 13.50 15.45
C ALA A 516 -28.27 14.45 16.65
N GLU A 517 -27.16 15.06 17.10
CA GLU A 517 -27.20 16.02 18.21
C GLU A 517 -27.93 17.31 17.80
N ARG A 518 -27.72 17.81 16.57
CA ARG A 518 -28.45 18.97 16.04
C ARG A 518 -29.96 18.75 16.07
N GLU A 519 -30.41 17.59 15.59
CA GLU A 519 -31.83 17.21 15.57
C GLU A 519 -32.40 17.08 16.99
N LYS A 520 -31.66 16.45 17.90
CA LYS A 520 -32.03 16.32 19.32
C LYS A 520 -32.17 17.67 20.03
N LEU A 521 -31.33 18.65 19.67
CA LEU A 521 -31.38 20.02 20.22
C LEU A 521 -32.46 20.89 19.56
N GLY A 522 -33.08 20.44 18.46
CA GLY A 522 -33.96 21.27 17.65
C GLY A 522 -33.26 22.49 17.06
N GLU A 523 -31.95 22.40 16.83
CA GLU A 523 -31.13 23.50 16.34
C GLU A 523 -31.27 23.61 14.81
N SER A 524 -31.59 24.82 14.33
CA SER A 524 -31.89 25.09 12.92
C SER A 524 -31.01 26.17 12.29
N THR A 525 -30.00 26.65 13.02
CA THR A 525 -29.16 27.79 12.62
C THR A 525 -27.69 27.43 12.44
N THR A 526 -27.36 26.14 12.51
CA THR A 526 -26.05 25.55 12.28
C THR A 526 -26.10 24.60 11.09
N ALA A 527 -25.31 24.89 10.06
CA ALA A 527 -25.11 24.00 8.92
C ALA A 527 -23.90 23.09 9.15
N ILE A 528 -23.99 21.82 8.72
CA ILE A 528 -22.94 20.80 8.89
C ILE A 528 -22.49 20.31 7.51
N VAL A 529 -21.25 20.62 7.16
CA VAL A 529 -20.60 20.32 5.89
C VAL A 529 -19.59 19.19 6.09
N ARG A 530 -19.56 18.27 5.13
CA ARG A 530 -18.60 17.17 5.07
C ARG A 530 -17.46 17.50 4.11
N VAL A 531 -16.23 17.28 4.55
CA VAL A 531 -15.05 17.29 3.69
C VAL A 531 -14.62 15.84 3.48
N GLU A 532 -14.97 15.28 2.32
CA GLU A 532 -14.72 13.87 1.98
C GLU A 532 -13.27 13.66 1.49
N LEU A 533 -12.73 14.67 0.79
CA LEU A 533 -11.35 14.71 0.30
C LEU A 533 -10.50 15.60 1.20
N LEU A 534 -9.53 15.01 1.90
CA LEU A 534 -8.61 15.72 2.80
C LEU A 534 -7.33 16.17 2.09
N TYR A 535 -6.88 15.44 1.07
CA TYR A 535 -5.77 15.82 0.22
C TYR A 535 -5.91 15.31 -1.22
N PRO A 536 -5.67 16.14 -2.25
CA PRO A 536 -5.46 17.59 -2.19
C PRO A 536 -6.68 18.31 -1.59
N LEU A 537 -6.45 19.26 -0.67
CA LEU A 537 -7.54 19.91 0.06
C LEU A 537 -8.41 20.76 -0.89
N PRO A 538 -9.73 20.51 -1.00
CA PRO A 538 -10.61 21.19 -1.96
C PRO A 538 -11.04 22.58 -1.45
N ILE A 539 -10.07 23.48 -1.28
CA ILE A 539 -10.25 24.80 -0.66
C ILE A 539 -11.31 25.64 -1.38
N ASP A 540 -11.34 25.61 -2.71
CA ASP A 540 -12.31 26.40 -3.46
C ASP A 540 -13.74 25.89 -3.25
N ALA A 541 -13.97 24.58 -3.26
CA ALA A 541 -15.28 24.01 -2.92
C ALA A 541 -15.68 24.32 -1.46
N MET A 542 -14.73 24.32 -0.52
CA MET A 542 -14.98 24.73 0.87
C MET A 542 -15.37 26.23 0.96
N ARG A 543 -14.72 27.10 0.18
CA ARG A 543 -15.06 28.53 0.11
C ARG A 543 -16.43 28.77 -0.52
N GLU A 544 -16.75 28.07 -1.61
CA GLU A 544 -18.07 28.13 -2.24
C GLU A 544 -19.18 27.74 -1.28
N GLU A 545 -18.98 26.67 -0.50
CA GLU A 545 -19.93 26.27 0.54
C GLU A 545 -20.04 27.33 1.65
N ALA A 546 -18.90 27.86 2.11
CA ALA A 546 -18.90 28.90 3.14
C ALA A 546 -19.55 30.21 2.68
N ALA A 547 -19.51 30.53 1.38
CA ALA A 547 -20.14 31.72 0.81
C ALA A 547 -21.67 31.67 0.86
N LYS A 548 -22.27 30.47 0.94
CA LYS A 548 -23.72 30.29 1.18
C LYS A 548 -24.15 30.72 2.60
N HIS A 549 -23.19 30.95 3.48
CA HIS A 549 -23.38 31.32 4.88
C HIS A 549 -22.46 32.49 5.29
N PRO A 550 -22.66 33.70 4.72
CA PRO A 550 -21.72 34.81 4.84
C PRO A 550 -21.49 35.28 6.29
N ASN A 551 -22.51 35.17 7.15
CA ASN A 551 -22.45 35.61 8.54
C ASN A 551 -22.09 34.49 9.53
N ALA A 552 -21.82 33.28 9.04
CA ALA A 552 -21.54 32.14 9.91
C ALA A 552 -20.15 32.23 10.56
N THR A 553 -20.07 31.83 11.83
CA THR A 553 -18.79 31.43 12.42
C THR A 553 -18.35 30.08 11.87
N LEU A 554 -17.07 29.93 11.52
CA LEU A 554 -16.54 28.71 10.92
C LEU A 554 -15.90 27.81 11.98
N LEU A 555 -16.39 26.57 12.09
CA LEU A 555 -15.81 25.55 12.95
C LEU A 555 -15.23 24.41 12.13
N TRP A 556 -14.07 23.89 12.56
CA TRP A 556 -13.61 22.55 12.21
C TRP A 556 -13.87 21.65 13.41
N VAL A 557 -14.71 20.63 13.25
CA VAL A 557 -15.10 19.72 14.32
C VAL A 557 -14.61 18.32 13.98
N GLN A 558 -13.89 17.70 14.92
CA GLN A 558 -13.27 16.39 14.73
C GLN A 558 -13.27 15.59 16.04
N ASP A 559 -13.33 14.27 15.97
CA ASP A 559 -13.34 13.41 17.14
C ASP A 559 -11.90 13.10 17.62
N GLU A 560 -10.91 13.25 16.74
CA GLU A 560 -9.51 13.07 17.09
C GLU A 560 -9.00 14.16 18.05
N PRO A 561 -8.01 13.84 18.91
CA PRO A 561 -7.26 14.81 19.70
C PRO A 561 -6.77 15.99 18.89
N ALA A 562 -6.65 17.14 19.54
CA ALA A 562 -6.19 18.41 18.98
C ALA A 562 -4.85 18.36 18.22
N ASN A 563 -3.96 17.42 18.53
CA ASN A 563 -2.67 17.19 17.87
C ASN A 563 -2.70 16.06 16.81
N GLN A 564 -3.88 15.51 16.54
CA GLN A 564 -4.12 14.38 15.65
C GLN A 564 -5.24 14.73 14.65
N GLY A 565 -5.61 13.78 13.80
CA GLY A 565 -6.69 13.98 12.84
C GLY A 565 -6.36 15.04 11.78
N PRO A 566 -7.38 15.53 11.05
CA PRO A 566 -7.14 16.51 9.99
C PRO A 566 -6.76 17.91 10.49
N TRP A 567 -7.08 18.29 11.73
CA TRP A 567 -6.94 19.67 12.21
C TRP A 567 -5.58 20.32 11.94
N PRO A 568 -4.42 19.70 12.26
CA PRO A 568 -3.12 20.34 11.99
C PRO A 568 -2.93 20.70 10.51
N HIS A 569 -3.40 19.85 9.61
CA HIS A 569 -3.36 20.11 8.17
C HIS A 569 -4.35 21.22 7.77
N ILE A 570 -5.60 21.13 8.21
CA ILE A 570 -6.63 22.14 7.91
C ILE A 570 -6.19 23.51 8.40
N ALA A 571 -5.79 23.62 9.67
CA ALA A 571 -5.34 24.87 10.27
C ALA A 571 -4.19 25.50 9.49
N LEU A 572 -3.18 24.71 9.10
CA LEU A 572 -2.04 25.22 8.32
C LEU A 572 -2.47 25.69 6.93
N ARG A 573 -3.32 24.92 6.24
CA ARG A 573 -3.72 25.21 4.85
C ARG A 573 -4.73 26.34 4.72
N THR A 574 -5.48 26.65 5.77
CA THR A 574 -6.50 27.70 5.75
C THR A 574 -6.16 28.91 6.61
N SER A 575 -5.07 28.92 7.38
CA SER A 575 -4.70 30.06 8.24
C SER A 575 -4.00 31.17 7.45
N GLU A 576 -4.59 32.37 7.41
CA GLU A 576 -3.98 33.56 6.79
C GLU A 576 -2.59 33.88 7.38
N ALA A 577 -2.44 33.74 8.70
CA ALA A 577 -1.19 34.06 9.41
C ALA A 577 0.00 33.18 8.97
N LEU A 578 -0.28 32.01 8.39
CA LEU A 578 0.72 31.07 7.88
C LEU A 578 0.76 31.05 6.34
N GLY A 579 0.17 32.06 5.67
CA GLY A 579 0.08 32.13 4.22
C GLY A 579 -0.91 31.14 3.60
N GLY A 580 -1.79 30.55 4.43
CA GLY A 580 -2.90 29.71 3.99
C GLY A 580 -4.02 30.52 3.33
N HIS A 581 -4.99 29.82 2.76
CA HIS A 581 -5.93 30.42 1.82
C HIS A 581 -7.11 31.20 2.45
N ALA A 582 -7.34 31.11 3.75
CA ALA A 582 -8.62 31.51 4.38
C ALA A 582 -9.85 30.85 3.73
N ILE A 583 -10.91 30.66 4.52
CA ILE A 583 -12.20 30.21 3.98
C ILE A 583 -13.17 31.39 4.04
N ALA A 584 -13.35 32.06 2.90
CA ALA A 584 -14.19 33.27 2.79
C ALA A 584 -13.83 34.32 3.85
N ASP A 585 -12.54 34.71 3.90
CA ASP A 585 -11.94 35.70 4.81
C ASP A 585 -12.19 35.44 6.31
N ARG A 586 -12.46 34.18 6.66
CA ARG A 586 -12.72 33.73 8.03
C ARG A 586 -11.77 32.61 8.41
N VAL A 587 -11.39 32.62 9.68
CA VAL A 587 -10.51 31.61 10.28
C VAL A 587 -11.35 30.55 10.99
N PHE A 588 -10.97 29.27 10.82
CA PHE A 588 -11.59 28.18 11.55
C PHE A 588 -11.26 28.23 13.03
N ARG A 589 -12.28 28.05 13.88
CA ARG A 589 -12.09 27.61 15.26
C ARG A 589 -12.21 26.09 15.33
N ARG A 590 -11.27 25.44 16.01
CA ARG A 590 -11.32 24.00 16.27
C ARG A 590 -12.30 23.69 17.41
N VAL A 591 -13.04 22.59 17.26
CA VAL A 591 -13.66 21.83 18.36
C VAL A 591 -13.18 20.38 18.23
N SER A 592 -12.51 19.88 19.27
CA SER A 592 -11.90 18.54 19.25
C SER A 592 -11.72 18.01 20.67
N ARG A 593 -11.32 16.74 20.80
CA ARG A 593 -10.72 16.26 22.05
C ARG A 593 -9.43 17.05 22.35
N ARG A 594 -9.02 17.12 23.62
CA ARG A 594 -7.75 17.74 24.02
C ARG A 594 -6.56 17.00 23.40
N SER A 595 -5.40 17.66 23.31
CA SER A 595 -4.18 16.99 22.82
C SER A 595 -3.80 15.84 23.75
N THR A 596 -3.44 14.70 23.18
CA THR A 596 -3.03 13.50 23.92
C THR A 596 -1.84 12.81 23.24
N ALA A 597 -1.03 12.14 24.06
CA ALA A 597 0.07 11.30 23.56
C ALA A 597 -0.46 9.99 22.94
N SER A 598 -1.44 9.37 23.60
CA SER A 598 -2.14 8.17 23.11
C SER A 598 -3.27 8.58 22.15
N PRO A 599 -3.62 7.77 21.13
CA PRO A 599 -4.70 8.09 20.21
C PRO A 599 -6.04 8.32 20.89
N ALA A 600 -6.42 7.46 21.83
CA ALA A 600 -7.71 7.52 22.53
C ALA A 600 -7.56 7.07 23.99
N THR A 601 -8.56 7.36 24.81
CA THR A 601 -8.67 6.79 26.17
C THR A 601 -8.90 5.28 26.10
N GLY A 602 -8.31 4.53 27.05
CA GLY A 602 -8.60 3.10 27.25
C GLY A 602 -9.88 2.83 28.04
N ASN A 603 -10.55 3.87 28.56
CA ASN A 603 -11.78 3.74 29.34
C ASN A 603 -12.99 4.20 28.51
N HIS A 604 -13.95 3.29 28.33
CA HIS A 604 -15.17 3.52 27.56
C HIS A 604 -16.03 4.66 28.11
N HIS A 605 -16.21 4.75 29.42
CA HIS A 605 -17.01 5.80 30.04
C HIS A 605 -16.40 7.19 29.81
N LEU A 606 -15.08 7.31 29.97
CA LEU A 606 -14.38 8.56 29.65
C LEU A 606 -14.51 8.93 28.16
N HIS A 607 -14.52 7.94 27.26
CA HIS A 607 -14.74 8.19 25.83
C HIS A 607 -16.14 8.79 25.57
N GLU A 608 -17.18 8.28 26.23
CA GLU A 608 -18.55 8.82 26.13
C GLU A 608 -18.64 10.24 26.69
N GLU A 609 -17.99 10.52 27.82
CA GLU A 609 -17.91 11.87 28.40
C GLU A 609 -17.22 12.85 27.45
N GLU A 610 -16.09 12.44 26.84
CA GLU A 610 -15.38 13.24 25.85
C GLU A 610 -16.22 13.51 24.60
N LEU A 611 -16.94 12.50 24.08
CA LEU A 611 -17.83 12.67 22.93
C LEU A 611 -18.97 13.62 23.26
N LYS A 612 -19.59 13.48 24.44
CA LYS A 612 -20.65 14.37 24.89
C LYS A 612 -20.15 15.81 25.02
N ALA A 613 -18.98 16.03 25.61
CA ALA A 613 -18.37 17.34 25.75
C ALA A 613 -18.04 17.97 24.38
N LEU A 614 -17.50 17.18 23.45
CA LEU A 614 -17.24 17.60 22.07
C LEU A 614 -18.51 18.09 21.38
N LEU A 615 -19.56 17.27 21.40
CA LEU A 615 -20.84 17.60 20.77
C LEU A 615 -21.48 18.82 21.41
N GLN A 616 -21.41 18.94 22.75
CA GLN A 616 -21.88 20.12 23.46
C GLN A 616 -21.12 21.38 23.04
N GLU A 617 -19.79 21.34 22.96
CA GLU A 617 -18.99 22.49 22.52
C GLU A 617 -19.31 22.89 21.07
N ALA A 618 -19.56 21.92 20.19
CA ALA A 618 -19.90 22.16 18.79
C ALA A 618 -21.17 23.01 18.61
N PHE A 619 -22.14 22.94 19.53
CA PHE A 619 -23.40 23.68 19.47
C PHE A 619 -23.55 24.81 20.51
N THR A 620 -22.67 24.88 21.52
CA THR A 620 -22.70 25.95 22.53
C THR A 620 -22.18 27.27 21.93
N ARG A 621 -22.83 28.39 22.24
CA ARG A 621 -22.51 29.73 21.72
C ARG A 621 -21.68 30.56 22.68
#